data_AF-A0AAW9PTA3-F1
#
_entry.id   AF-A0AAW9PTA3-F1
#
_cell.length_a   1.000
_cell.length_b   1.000
_cell.length_c   1.000
_cell.angle_alpha   90.00
_cell.angle_beta   90.00
_cell.angle_gamma   90.00
#
_symmetry.space_group_name_H-M   'P 1'
#
loop_
_entity.id
_entity.type
_entity.pdbx_description
1 polymer ?
#
loop_
_entity_poly.entity_id
_entity_poly.type
_entity_poly.pdbx_seq_one_letter_code
_entity_poly.pdbx_strand_id
1 'polypeptide(L)' 'MSESKNNHSESESVSETVAELETNQWFICKQTSGICTISNDRNAKAEAGESWGPFATQGEAIAKRIGLIRAGKCQPL' A
#
# COMPACT_ATOMS: atom_id res chain seq x y z
N MET A 1 -20.17 51.66 -2.82
CA MET A 1 -18.99 50.90 -3.25
C MET A 1 -18.59 49.98 -2.12
N SER A 2 -18.94 48.70 -2.22
CA SER A 2 -18.58 47.69 -1.23
C SER A 2 -17.29 47.01 -1.69
N GLU A 3 -16.20 47.23 -0.98
CA GLU A 3 -14.98 46.43 -1.11
C GLU A 3 -14.88 45.55 0.14
N SER A 4 -15.47 44.36 0.03
CA SER A 4 -15.32 43.31 1.03
C SER A 4 -13.93 42.71 0.89
N LYS A 5 -13.10 42.95 1.90
CA LYS A 5 -11.77 42.35 2.05
C LYS A 5 -11.94 40.84 2.22
N ASN A 6 -11.47 40.13 1.20
CA ASN A 6 -11.08 38.73 1.29
C ASN A 6 -9.89 38.65 2.26
N ASN A 7 -9.91 37.74 3.24
CA ASN A 7 -8.73 36.99 3.64
C ASN A 7 -9.17 35.82 4.53
N HIS A 8 -8.98 34.65 3.93
CA HIS A 8 -9.28 33.32 4.38
C HIS A 8 -8.50 33.02 5.66
N SER A 9 -9.24 32.77 6.74
CA SER A 9 -8.73 32.19 7.98
C SER A 9 -9.33 30.81 8.06
N GLU A 10 -8.51 29.78 7.84
CA GLU A 10 -8.77 28.40 8.23
C GLU A 10 -7.44 27.64 8.12
N SER A 11 -6.60 27.89 9.12
CA SER A 11 -5.47 27.04 9.45
C SER A 11 -5.98 25.82 10.19
N GLU A 12 -6.51 24.83 9.48
CA GLU A 12 -6.83 23.52 10.05
C GLU A 12 -5.66 22.56 9.81
N SER A 13 -4.75 22.58 10.77
CA SER A 13 -3.81 21.51 11.04
C SER A 13 -4.57 20.31 11.59
N VAL A 14 -5.02 19.42 10.72
CA VAL A 14 -5.37 18.04 11.07
C VAL A 14 -4.57 17.07 10.19
N SER A 15 -3.48 16.61 10.79
CA SER A 15 -2.68 15.48 10.40
C SER A 15 -3.49 14.19 10.39
N GLU A 16 -4.19 13.89 9.30
CA GLU A 16 -4.59 12.54 8.87
C GLU A 16 -5.32 12.58 7.52
N THR A 17 -4.59 12.89 6.44
CA THR A 17 -5.09 12.75 5.06
C THR A 17 -4.13 11.89 4.23
N VAL A 18 -3.91 10.66 4.69
CA VAL A 18 -3.28 9.59 3.89
C VAL A 18 -4.23 8.38 3.72
N ALA A 19 -5.52 8.66 3.52
CA ALA A 19 -6.53 7.63 3.27
C ALA A 19 -7.09 7.62 1.84
N GLU A 20 -6.79 8.60 0.99
CA GLU A 20 -7.62 8.82 -0.23
C GLU A 20 -6.84 8.93 -1.56
N LEU A 21 -5.70 8.23 -1.73
CA LEU A 21 -5.02 8.13 -3.05
C LEU A 21 -4.38 6.76 -3.35
N GLU A 22 -4.89 5.65 -2.79
CA GLU A 22 -4.18 4.35 -2.84
C GLU A 22 -4.97 3.18 -3.43
N THR A 23 -5.68 3.40 -4.53
CA THR A 23 -6.38 2.30 -5.24
C THR A 23 -5.47 1.47 -6.16
N ASN A 24 -4.18 1.79 -6.26
CA ASN A 24 -3.23 1.14 -7.19
C ASN A 24 -1.95 0.60 -6.53
N GLN A 25 -1.96 0.38 -5.22
CA GLN A 25 -0.79 -0.18 -4.55
C GLN A 25 -0.91 -1.68 -4.38
N TRP A 26 0.15 -2.40 -4.74
CA TRP A 26 0.21 -3.84 -4.66
C TRP A 26 1.19 -4.27 -3.58
N PHE A 27 0.82 -5.29 -2.82
CA PHE A 27 1.63 -5.85 -1.74
C PHE A 27 1.78 -7.35 -1.95
N ILE A 28 2.91 -7.88 -1.51
CA ILE A 28 3.13 -9.31 -1.36
C ILE A 28 2.98 -9.63 0.12
N CYS A 29 2.04 -10.50 0.48
CA CYS A 29 1.76 -10.89 1.86
C CYS A 29 2.16 -12.35 2.06
N LYS A 30 3.03 -12.62 3.02
CA LYS A 30 3.42 -13.99 3.37
C LYS A 30 2.39 -14.58 4.32
N GLN A 31 1.80 -15.68 3.89
CA GLN A 31 0.91 -16.48 4.72
C GLN A 31 1.71 -17.36 5.68
N THR A 32 1.06 -17.83 6.74
CA THR A 32 1.63 -18.78 7.69
C THR A 32 2.03 -20.11 7.05
N SER A 33 1.40 -20.48 5.93
CA SER A 33 1.77 -21.62 5.10
C SER A 33 3.13 -21.48 4.42
N GLY A 34 3.72 -20.27 4.38
CA GLY A 34 4.93 -19.96 3.62
C GLY A 34 4.66 -19.54 2.17
N ILE A 35 3.41 -19.60 1.72
CA ILE A 35 2.97 -19.09 0.43
C ILE A 35 2.87 -17.56 0.49
N CYS A 36 3.29 -16.90 -0.57
CA CYS A 36 3.13 -15.45 -0.70
C CYS A 36 2.01 -15.12 -1.70
N THR A 37 1.04 -14.31 -1.29
CA THR A 37 -0.06 -13.82 -2.12
C THR A 37 0.16 -12.37 -2.50
N ILE A 38 -0.36 -11.97 -3.66
CA ILE A 38 -0.31 -10.58 -4.13
C ILE A 38 -1.71 -10.00 -3.94
N SER A 39 -1.80 -8.88 -3.23
CA SER A 39 -3.07 -8.20 -2.95
C SER A 39 -2.89 -6.69 -3.01
N ASN A 40 -3.93 -6.00 -3.47
CA ASN A 40 -4.05 -4.54 -3.32
C ASN A 40 -4.90 -4.17 -2.08
N ASP A 41 -5.34 -5.17 -1.31
CA ASP A 41 -6.05 -4.98 -0.06
C ASP A 41 -5.06 -4.70 1.08
N ARG A 42 -5.13 -3.51 1.67
CA ARG A 42 -4.33 -3.14 2.85
C ARG A 42 -4.67 -3.99 4.07
N ASN A 43 -5.88 -4.54 4.18
CA ASN A 43 -6.25 -5.45 5.28
C ASN A 43 -5.46 -6.76 5.19
N ALA A 44 -5.23 -7.28 3.98
CA ALA A 44 -4.40 -8.46 3.76
C ALA A 44 -2.94 -8.25 4.23
N LYS A 45 -2.44 -7.01 4.19
CA LYS A 45 -1.13 -6.65 4.75
C LYS A 45 -1.15 -6.64 6.28
N ALA A 46 -2.22 -6.15 6.91
CA ALA A 46 -2.32 -6.07 8.37
C ALA A 46 -2.33 -7.45 9.03
N GLU A 47 -2.97 -8.42 8.39
CA GLU A 47 -3.04 -9.81 8.85
C GLU A 47 -1.77 -10.63 8.55
N ALA A 48 -0.84 -10.09 7.74
CA ALA A 48 0.37 -10.80 7.33
C ALA A 48 1.53 -10.51 8.28
N GLY A 49 2.16 -11.56 8.82
CA GLY A 49 3.36 -11.43 9.66
C GLY A 49 4.58 -10.87 8.93
N GLU A 50 4.66 -11.04 7.60
CA GLU A 50 5.69 -10.46 6.75
C GLU A 50 5.05 -10.00 5.42
N SER A 51 5.35 -8.78 4.98
CA SER A 51 4.87 -8.23 3.72
C SER A 51 5.91 -7.37 3.01
N TRP A 52 5.78 -7.25 1.69
CA TRP A 52 6.65 -6.43 0.84
C TRP A 52 5.83 -5.54 -0.08
N GLY A 53 6.32 -4.32 -0.32
CA GLY A 53 5.64 -3.28 -1.10
C GLY A 53 5.66 -1.92 -0.38
N PRO A 54 4.83 -0.96 -0.82
CA PRO A 54 3.92 -1.03 -1.95
C PRO A 54 4.65 -1.08 -3.30
N PHE A 55 4.03 -1.74 -4.28
CA PHE A 55 4.46 -1.76 -5.67
C PHE A 55 3.45 -0.99 -6.52
N ALA A 56 3.94 -0.32 -7.57
CA ALA A 56 3.10 0.53 -8.42
C ALA A 56 2.17 -0.27 -9.33
N THR A 57 2.51 -1.53 -9.62
CA THR A 57 1.72 -2.42 -10.48
C THR A 57 1.73 -3.85 -9.97
N GLN A 58 0.71 -4.62 -10.36
CA GLN A 58 0.66 -6.06 -10.09
C GLN A 58 1.86 -6.80 -10.70
N GLY A 59 2.28 -6.39 -11.91
CA GLY A 59 3.41 -7.01 -12.60
C GLY A 59 4.73 -6.86 -11.83
N GLU A 60 4.96 -5.70 -11.22
CA GLU A 60 6.11 -5.48 -10.35
C GLU A 60 6.05 -6.37 -9.11
N ALA A 61 4.88 -6.46 -8.46
CA ALA A 61 4.67 -7.36 -7.32
C ALA A 61 4.89 -8.83 -7.72
N ILE A 62 4.50 -9.25 -8.93
CA ILE A 62 4.75 -10.60 -9.45
C ILE A 62 6.26 -10.84 -9.62
N ALA A 63 6.97 -9.92 -10.28
CA ALA A 63 8.42 -10.04 -10.48
C ALA A 63 9.17 -10.14 -9.13
N LYS A 64 8.76 -9.31 -8.15
CA LYS A 64 9.32 -9.33 -6.80
C LYS A 64 8.98 -10.63 -6.07
N ARG A 65 7.75 -11.15 -6.17
CA ARG A 65 7.35 -12.45 -5.60
C ARG A 65 8.22 -13.58 -6.14
N ILE A 66 8.48 -13.61 -7.45
CA ILE A 66 9.37 -14.62 -8.05
C ILE A 66 10.78 -14.52 -7.46
N GLY A 67 11.29 -13.30 -7.27
CA GLY A 67 12.57 -13.08 -6.58
C GLY A 67 12.56 -13.61 -5.14
N LEU A 68 11.48 -13.43 -4.40
CA LEU A 68 11.31 -13.96 -3.05
C LEU A 68 11.26 -15.50 -3.03
N ILE A 69 10.66 -16.12 -4.05
CA ILE A 69 10.67 -17.60 -4.21
C ILE A 69 12.10 -18.08 -4.43
N ARG A 70 12.85 -17.46 -5.35
CA ARG A 70 14.26 -17.82 -5.62
C ARG A 70 15.17 -17.61 -4.41
N ALA A 71 14.83 -16.65 -3.54
CA ALA A 71 15.54 -16.39 -2.29
C ALA A 71 15.10 -17.30 -1.13
N GLY A 72 14.15 -18.22 -1.33
CA GLY A 72 13.64 -19.12 -0.29
C GLY A 72 12.73 -18.44 0.75
N LYS A 73 12.30 -17.20 0.53
CA LYS A 73 11.41 -16.45 1.45
C LYS A 73 9.94 -16.82 1.27
N CYS A 74 9.57 -17.21 0.06
CA CYS A 74 8.23 -17.62 -0.34
C CYS A 74 8.28 -19.02 -0.95
N GLN A 75 7.23 -19.81 -0.75
CA GLN A 75 7.06 -21.08 -1.43
C GLN A 75 6.36 -20.88 -2.80
N PRO A 76 6.74 -21.67 -3.82
CA PRO A 76 5.90 -21.82 -5.01
C PRO A 76 4.59 -22.51 -4.62
N LEU A 77 3.50 -22.09 -5.27
CA LEU A 77 2.21 -22.77 -5.19
C LEU A 77 2.21 -24.05 -6.02
#